data_AF-A0A7C3LWU7-F1
#
_entry.id   AF-A0A7C3LWU7-F1
#
_cell.length_a   1.000
_cell.length_b   1.000
_cell.length_c   1.000
_cell.angle_alpha   90.00
_cell.angle_beta   90.00
_cell.angle_gamma   90.00
#
_symmetry.space_group_name_H-M   'P 1'
#
loop_
_entity.id
_entity.type
_entity.pdbx_description
1 polymer ?
#
loop_
_entity_poly.entity_id
_entity_poly.type
_entity_poly.pdbx_seq_one_letter_code
_entity_poly.pdbx_strand_id
1 'polypeptide(L)'
;MFFDRLHLALRKLLDFDLVDENMIGDGLLSRYRYLVVAGAERMNRETIGKISAWVEGGGALLNINCLIADLQENATLWQELIGFTSETDRHYGVMDQVILRPEILPRYGKLMPLWATASYGPLAADCMPLLGMRCSWYESVAEYSRLAWQRKVGKGAVLSYFGLIDPRSGHGGWATSDVAALAFLADVLEHAPELGLPEAPTTLRPEMDGLCLSQFEDGLLAMNLADVPLAVAFGGRTIIVQPEDIIALG
;
A
#
# COMPACT_ATOMS: atom_id res chain seq x y z
N MET A 1 0.00 -2.97 -17.81
CA MET A 1 0.43 -1.56 -17.60
C MET A 1 1.04 -1.54 -16.22
N PHE A 2 2.36 -1.41 -16.14
CA PHE A 2 3.14 -1.95 -15.03
C PHE A 2 3.49 -0.87 -14.00
N PHE A 3 3.48 -1.26 -12.73
CA PHE A 3 4.06 -0.53 -11.60
C PHE A 3 5.61 -0.55 -11.66
N ASP A 4 6.21 -0.46 -12.85
CA ASP A 4 7.64 -0.64 -13.10
C ASP A 4 8.52 0.32 -12.29
N ARG A 5 7.95 1.43 -11.81
CA ARG A 5 8.66 2.45 -11.03
C ARG A 5 8.10 2.68 -9.64
N LEU A 6 7.11 1.91 -9.20
CA LEU A 6 6.53 2.08 -7.86
C LEU A 6 7.60 1.94 -6.79
N HIS A 7 8.54 1.01 -6.93
CA HIS A 7 9.64 0.83 -5.97
C HIS A 7 10.54 2.07 -5.88
N LEU A 8 10.80 2.78 -6.99
CA LEU A 8 11.56 4.04 -6.98
C LEU A 8 10.76 5.15 -6.30
N ALA A 9 9.45 5.19 -6.56
CA ALA A 9 8.55 6.17 -5.96
C ALA A 9 8.37 5.91 -4.45
N LEU A 10 8.25 4.64 -4.05
CA LEU A 10 8.15 4.19 -2.66
C LEU A 10 9.42 4.52 -1.89
N ARG A 11 10.59 4.50 -2.54
CA ARG A 11 11.86 4.93 -1.93
C ARG A 11 11.86 6.40 -1.58
N LYS A 12 10.94 7.21 -2.10
CA LYS A 12 10.74 8.59 -1.64
C LYS A 12 9.88 8.67 -0.39
N LEU A 13 9.00 7.69 -0.17
CA LEU A 13 8.06 7.65 0.95
C LEU A 13 8.63 6.96 2.21
N LEU A 14 9.44 5.91 2.05
CA LEU A 14 10.00 5.14 3.16
C LEU A 14 11.24 4.34 2.73
N ASP A 15 11.98 3.80 3.71
CA ASP A 15 13.04 2.84 3.44
C ASP A 15 12.51 1.41 3.46
N PHE A 16 13.04 0.55 2.58
CA PHE A 16 12.59 -0.84 2.45
C PHE A 16 13.64 -1.75 1.80
N ASP A 17 13.52 -3.04 2.06
CA ASP A 17 14.28 -4.08 1.38
C ASP A 17 13.45 -4.77 0.31
N LEU A 18 14.12 -5.22 -0.76
CA LEU A 18 13.51 -6.10 -1.74
C LEU A 18 13.70 -7.55 -1.28
N VAL A 19 12.61 -8.31 -1.29
CA VAL A 19 12.61 -9.74 -0.94
C VAL A 19 12.08 -10.55 -2.10
N ASP A 20 12.75 -11.65 -2.41
CA ASP A 20 12.27 -12.62 -3.41
C ASP A 20 11.60 -13.83 -2.73
N GLU A 21 11.03 -14.73 -3.54
CA GLU A 21 10.33 -15.92 -3.03
C GLU A 21 11.24 -16.88 -2.26
N ASN A 22 12.54 -16.95 -2.58
CA ASN A 22 13.48 -17.81 -1.87
C ASN A 22 13.77 -17.24 -0.48
N MET A 23 13.98 -15.92 -0.39
CA MET A 23 14.16 -15.23 0.89
C MET A 23 12.93 -15.35 1.80
N ILE A 24 11.73 -15.22 1.23
CA ILE A 24 10.48 -15.51 1.95
C ILE A 24 10.47 -16.98 2.37
N GLY A 25 10.91 -17.86 1.47
CA GLY A 25 11.07 -19.28 1.69
C GLY A 25 11.93 -19.62 2.91
N ASP A 26 13.01 -18.87 3.10
CA ASP A 26 13.98 -18.98 4.17
C ASP A 26 13.56 -18.26 5.47
N GLY A 27 12.35 -17.67 5.50
CA GLY A 27 11.76 -17.07 6.70
C GLY A 27 12.13 -15.60 6.93
N LEU A 28 12.67 -14.90 5.93
CA LEU A 28 13.13 -13.51 6.08
C LEU A 28 12.01 -12.56 6.53
N LEU A 29 10.74 -12.87 6.23
CA LEU A 29 9.58 -12.06 6.65
C LEU A 29 9.49 -11.86 8.17
N SER A 30 10.06 -12.74 8.99
CA SER A 30 10.02 -12.59 10.45
C SER A 30 10.74 -11.34 10.95
N ARG A 31 11.57 -10.70 10.12
CA ARG A 31 12.30 -9.46 10.42
C ARG A 31 11.50 -8.20 10.10
N TYR A 32 10.41 -8.32 9.34
CA TYR A 32 9.64 -7.19 8.86
C TYR A 32 8.25 -7.14 9.49
N ARG A 33 7.73 -5.92 9.64
CA ARG A 33 6.36 -5.65 10.08
C ARG A 33 5.39 -5.56 8.90
N TYR A 34 5.89 -5.12 7.74
CA TYR A 34 5.10 -4.89 6.54
C TYR A 34 5.69 -5.64 5.35
N LEU A 35 4.82 -6.08 4.46
CA LEU A 35 5.16 -6.60 3.15
C LEU A 35 4.31 -5.86 2.12
N VAL A 36 4.95 -5.19 1.16
CA VAL A 36 4.25 -4.61 0.01
C VAL A 36 4.36 -5.59 -1.15
N VAL A 37 3.22 -6.02 -1.67
CA VAL A 37 3.15 -6.80 -2.92
C VAL A 37 2.40 -5.95 -3.93
N ALA A 38 3.05 -5.61 -5.04
CA ALA A 38 2.52 -4.68 -6.02
C ALA A 38 2.59 -5.23 -7.45
N GLY A 39 1.48 -5.17 -8.18
CA GLY A 39 1.39 -5.59 -9.58
C GLY A 39 1.79 -7.05 -9.87
N ALA A 40 1.76 -7.93 -8.86
CA ALA A 40 2.07 -9.34 -9.04
C ALA A 40 0.84 -10.11 -9.54
N GLU A 41 1.06 -10.99 -10.51
CA GLU A 41 0.02 -11.86 -11.08
C GLU A 41 0.21 -13.33 -10.69
N ARG A 42 1.45 -13.74 -10.42
CA ARG A 42 1.82 -15.12 -10.14
C ARG A 42 2.86 -15.20 -9.02
N MET A 43 2.74 -16.24 -8.20
CA MET A 43 3.66 -16.55 -7.10
C MET A 43 3.57 -18.05 -6.76
N ASN A 44 4.62 -18.66 -6.20
CA ASN A 44 4.50 -20.05 -5.77
C ASN A 44 3.47 -20.21 -4.65
N ARG A 45 2.69 -21.29 -4.69
CA ARG A 45 1.70 -21.62 -3.66
C ARG A 45 2.30 -21.66 -2.25
N GLU A 46 3.51 -22.21 -2.13
CA GLU A 46 4.23 -22.25 -0.85
C GLU A 46 4.54 -20.84 -0.33
N THR A 47 4.98 -19.92 -1.19
CA THR A 47 5.23 -18.52 -0.84
C THR A 47 3.94 -17.83 -0.40
N ILE A 48 2.82 -18.03 -1.11
CA ILE A 48 1.50 -17.51 -0.71
C ILE A 48 1.13 -18.00 0.70
N GLY A 49 1.33 -19.30 0.96
CA GLY A 49 1.09 -19.90 2.28
C GLY A 49 1.98 -19.30 3.38
N LYS A 50 3.26 -19.07 3.11
CA LYS A 50 4.20 -18.42 4.05
C LYS A 50 3.81 -16.97 4.35
N ILE A 51 3.36 -16.22 3.34
CA ILE A 51 2.83 -14.87 3.53
C ILE A 51 1.57 -14.91 4.40
N SER A 52 0.61 -15.81 4.11
CA SER A 52 -0.61 -15.95 4.90
C SER A 52 -0.31 -16.25 6.38
N ALA A 53 0.56 -17.22 6.65
CA ALA A 53 0.95 -17.58 8.01
C ALA A 53 1.68 -16.43 8.73
N TRP A 54 2.51 -15.67 8.02
CA TRP A 54 3.16 -14.48 8.57
C TRP A 54 2.17 -13.37 8.92
N VAL A 55 1.18 -13.10 8.05
CA VAL A 55 0.08 -12.15 8.34
C VAL A 55 -0.72 -12.62 9.56
N GLU A 56 -1.14 -13.88 9.60
CA GLU A 56 -1.84 -14.46 10.76
C GLU A 56 -1.04 -14.30 12.06
N GLY A 57 0.28 -14.36 11.98
CA GLY A 57 1.23 -14.17 13.08
C GLY A 57 1.39 -12.72 13.57
N GLY A 58 0.90 -11.72 12.83
CA GLY A 58 1.01 -10.29 13.17
C GLY A 58 1.59 -9.41 12.08
N GLY A 59 1.97 -9.96 10.93
CA GLY A 59 2.43 -9.19 9.78
C GLY A 59 1.31 -8.37 9.12
N ALA A 60 1.69 -7.27 8.47
CA ALA A 60 0.78 -6.46 7.66
C ALA A 60 1.11 -6.57 6.16
N LEU A 61 0.16 -7.10 5.39
CA LEU A 61 0.26 -7.17 3.93
C LEU A 61 -0.38 -5.94 3.29
N LEU A 62 0.39 -5.22 2.48
CA LEU A 62 -0.06 -4.12 1.63
C LEU A 62 -0.15 -4.64 0.18
N ASN A 63 -1.33 -5.10 -0.21
CA ASN A 63 -1.66 -5.63 -1.52
C ASN A 63 -2.05 -4.50 -2.48
N ILE A 64 -1.13 -4.14 -3.37
CA ILE A 64 -1.29 -3.01 -4.30
C ILE A 64 -1.52 -3.54 -5.72
N ASN A 65 -2.78 -3.57 -6.13
CA ASN A 65 -3.22 -3.99 -7.46
C ASN A 65 -2.75 -5.41 -7.84
N CYS A 66 -2.81 -6.36 -6.89
CA CYS A 66 -2.49 -7.76 -7.17
C CYS A 66 -3.72 -8.65 -7.01
N LEU A 67 -3.89 -9.54 -7.98
CA LEU A 67 -4.70 -10.75 -7.88
C LEU A 67 -3.78 -11.90 -8.24
N ILE A 68 -3.19 -12.52 -7.23
CA ILE A 68 -2.14 -13.51 -7.41
C ILE A 68 -2.76 -14.89 -7.55
N ALA A 69 -2.42 -15.58 -8.63
CA ALA A 69 -2.65 -17.01 -8.78
C ALA A 69 -1.35 -17.79 -8.56
N ASP A 70 -1.45 -19.03 -8.12
CA ASP A 70 -0.29 -19.91 -8.14
C ASP A 70 0.08 -20.36 -9.57
N LEU A 71 1.16 -21.14 -9.68
CA LEU A 71 1.63 -21.66 -10.96
C LEU A 71 0.65 -22.66 -11.63
N GLN A 72 -0.39 -23.10 -10.92
CA GLN A 72 -1.50 -23.91 -11.43
C GLN A 72 -2.77 -23.08 -11.66
N GLU A 73 -2.65 -21.75 -11.69
CA GLU A 73 -3.74 -20.79 -11.90
C GLU A 73 -4.80 -20.79 -10.79
N ASN A 74 -4.47 -21.35 -9.62
CA ASN A 74 -5.35 -21.30 -8.46
C ASN A 74 -5.07 -20.03 -7.63
N ALA A 75 -6.07 -19.14 -7.56
CA ALA A 75 -6.00 -17.88 -6.83
C ALA A 75 -6.69 -17.92 -5.46
N THR A 76 -7.30 -19.04 -5.07
CA THR A 76 -8.18 -19.14 -3.89
C THR A 76 -7.49 -18.68 -2.61
N LEU A 77 -6.25 -19.14 -2.34
CA LEU A 77 -5.52 -18.75 -1.13
C LEU A 77 -5.30 -17.24 -1.03
N TRP A 78 -4.90 -16.60 -2.14
CA TRP A 78 -4.68 -15.15 -2.15
C TRP A 78 -6.00 -14.38 -2.04
N GLN A 79 -7.01 -14.80 -2.80
CA GLN A 79 -8.36 -14.22 -2.79
C GLN A 79 -8.98 -14.28 -1.40
N GLU A 80 -8.94 -15.43 -0.75
CA GLU A 80 -9.40 -15.61 0.62
C GLU A 80 -8.62 -14.71 1.57
N LEU A 81 -7.29 -14.65 1.48
CA LEU A 81 -6.45 -13.79 2.32
C LEU A 81 -6.87 -12.31 2.22
N ILE A 82 -7.07 -11.81 1.00
CA ILE A 82 -7.47 -10.42 0.77
C ILE A 82 -8.94 -10.14 1.06
N GLY A 83 -9.75 -11.15 1.40
CA GLY A 83 -11.15 -10.97 1.81
C GLY A 83 -12.19 -11.15 0.71
N PHE A 84 -11.83 -11.81 -0.39
CA PHE A 84 -12.82 -12.26 -1.37
C PHE A 84 -13.59 -13.47 -0.83
N THR A 85 -14.82 -13.61 -1.30
CA THR A 85 -15.69 -14.75 -1.09
C THR A 85 -15.96 -15.42 -2.44
N SER A 86 -16.66 -16.56 -2.43
CA SER A 86 -17.13 -17.20 -3.66
C SER A 86 -18.11 -16.35 -4.47
N GLU A 87 -18.66 -15.30 -3.87
CA GLU A 87 -19.60 -14.36 -4.51
C GLU A 87 -18.90 -13.09 -5.00
N THR A 88 -17.63 -12.86 -4.63
CA THR A 88 -16.92 -11.65 -5.05
C THR A 88 -16.76 -11.65 -6.57
N ASP A 89 -17.33 -10.64 -7.20
CA ASP A 89 -17.17 -10.37 -8.63
C ASP A 89 -16.29 -9.14 -8.86
N ARG A 90 -15.77 -9.03 -10.08
CA ARG A 90 -15.02 -7.88 -10.56
C ARG A 90 -15.88 -7.07 -11.52
N HIS A 91 -16.19 -5.84 -11.16
CA HIS A 91 -16.97 -4.95 -12.00
C HIS A 91 -16.03 -4.03 -12.78
N TYR A 92 -16.16 -4.03 -14.11
CA TYR A 92 -15.35 -3.23 -15.01
C TYR A 92 -16.09 -1.98 -15.49
N GLY A 93 -15.33 -0.91 -15.68
CA GLY A 93 -15.83 0.36 -16.19
C GLY A 93 -15.05 1.54 -15.64
N VAL A 94 -15.19 2.69 -16.27
CA VAL A 94 -14.61 3.94 -15.80
C VAL A 94 -15.55 4.53 -14.76
N MET A 95 -15.09 4.58 -13.51
CA MET A 95 -15.97 4.88 -12.38
C MET A 95 -15.34 5.92 -11.47
N ASP A 96 -16.14 6.90 -11.04
CA ASP A 96 -15.74 7.85 -10.02
C ASP A 96 -15.55 7.12 -8.69
N GLN A 97 -14.62 7.61 -7.89
CA GLN A 97 -14.38 7.07 -6.56
C GLN A 97 -15.11 7.87 -5.50
N VAL A 98 -15.37 7.22 -4.37
CA VAL A 98 -15.80 7.86 -3.14
C VAL A 98 -14.94 7.40 -1.98
N ILE A 99 -14.58 8.36 -1.13
CA ILE A 99 -13.82 8.09 0.08
C ILE A 99 -14.81 7.75 1.17
N LEU A 100 -14.72 6.52 1.69
CA LEU A 100 -15.62 6.02 2.73
C LEU A 100 -15.09 6.35 4.14
N ARG A 101 -13.77 6.56 4.25
CA ARG A 101 -13.05 6.88 5.50
C ARG A 101 -12.15 8.11 5.33
N PRO A 102 -12.72 9.32 5.18
CA PRO A 102 -11.95 10.54 4.91
C PRO A 102 -10.98 10.92 6.03
N GLU A 103 -11.25 10.51 7.27
CA GLU A 103 -10.37 10.69 8.41
C GLU A 103 -9.11 9.82 8.35
N ILE A 104 -9.16 8.69 7.64
CA ILE A 104 -8.00 7.82 7.39
C ILE A 104 -7.24 8.26 6.15
N LEU A 105 -7.92 8.85 5.17
CA LEU A 105 -7.39 9.14 3.82
C LEU A 105 -7.31 10.64 3.48
N PRO A 106 -6.71 11.50 4.34
CA PRO A 106 -6.71 12.95 4.13
C PRO A 106 -5.85 13.42 2.95
N ARG A 107 -4.68 12.81 2.67
CA ARG A 107 -3.83 13.19 1.52
C ARG A 107 -4.41 12.66 0.23
N TYR A 108 -4.84 11.41 0.27
CA TYR A 108 -5.53 10.78 -0.84
C TYR A 108 -6.76 11.60 -1.26
N GLY A 109 -7.53 12.12 -0.29
CA GLY A 109 -8.67 12.98 -0.55
C GLY A 109 -8.38 14.26 -1.31
N LYS A 110 -7.19 14.85 -1.14
CA LYS A 110 -6.76 16.05 -1.88
C LYS A 110 -6.52 15.77 -3.37
N LEU A 111 -6.34 14.50 -3.75
CA LEU A 111 -6.12 14.11 -5.14
C LEU A 111 -7.43 13.92 -5.91
N MET A 112 -8.58 13.88 -5.25
CA MET A 112 -9.87 13.72 -5.93
C MET A 112 -10.18 14.88 -6.89
N PRO A 113 -10.89 14.63 -8.01
CA PRO A 113 -11.47 13.35 -8.43
C PRO A 113 -10.42 12.39 -9.01
N LEU A 114 -10.61 11.10 -8.72
CA LEU A 114 -9.86 9.99 -9.29
C LEU A 114 -10.84 8.95 -9.87
N TRP A 115 -10.35 8.12 -10.79
CA TRP A 115 -11.15 7.08 -11.46
C TRP A 115 -10.59 5.69 -11.20
N ALA A 116 -11.44 4.68 -11.34
CA ALA A 116 -11.05 3.27 -11.33
C ALA A 116 -11.49 2.61 -12.65
N THR A 117 -10.81 1.52 -13.04
CA THR A 117 -11.28 0.63 -14.12
C THR A 117 -11.95 -0.64 -13.62
N ALA A 118 -11.71 -0.99 -12.36
CA ALA A 118 -12.18 -2.21 -11.76
C ALA A 118 -12.43 -2.02 -10.27
N SER A 119 -13.45 -2.69 -9.76
CA SER A 119 -13.78 -2.77 -8.34
C SER A 119 -14.30 -4.16 -8.00
N TYR A 120 -14.37 -4.47 -6.71
CA TYR A 120 -14.60 -5.83 -6.22
C TYR A 120 -15.68 -5.86 -5.16
N GLY A 121 -16.58 -6.82 -5.25
CA GLY A 121 -17.54 -7.08 -4.18
C GLY A 121 -18.59 -8.14 -4.57
N PRO A 122 -19.41 -8.61 -3.61
CA PRO A 122 -19.31 -8.33 -2.18
C PRO A 122 -18.00 -8.88 -1.58
N LEU A 123 -17.50 -8.25 -0.51
CA LEU A 123 -16.33 -8.72 0.24
C LEU A 123 -16.78 -9.49 1.49
N ALA A 124 -15.85 -10.19 2.12
CA ALA A 124 -16.09 -10.80 3.43
C ALA A 124 -16.54 -9.75 4.46
N ALA A 125 -17.42 -10.14 5.39
CA ALA A 125 -18.04 -9.22 6.34
C ALA A 125 -17.05 -8.58 7.34
N ASP A 126 -15.86 -9.16 7.48
CA ASP A 126 -14.75 -8.66 8.29
C ASP A 126 -13.86 -7.64 7.55
N CYS A 127 -14.17 -7.33 6.28
CA CYS A 127 -13.52 -6.27 5.53
C CYS A 127 -14.08 -4.91 5.93
N MET A 128 -13.20 -3.98 6.25
CA MET A 128 -13.50 -2.58 6.49
C MET A 128 -13.22 -1.76 5.20
N PRO A 129 -14.27 -1.28 4.51
CA PRO A 129 -14.10 -0.45 3.32
C PRO A 129 -13.39 0.87 3.60
N LEU A 130 -12.46 1.24 2.73
CA LEU A 130 -11.77 2.54 2.77
C LEU A 130 -12.15 3.40 1.56
N LEU A 131 -12.19 2.78 0.37
CA LEU A 131 -12.59 3.40 -0.89
C LEU A 131 -13.71 2.58 -1.56
N GLY A 132 -14.73 3.29 -1.99
CA GLY A 132 -15.82 2.76 -2.80
C GLY A 132 -15.89 3.47 -4.15
N MET A 133 -16.99 3.27 -4.85
CA MET A 133 -17.25 3.95 -6.10
C MET A 133 -18.57 4.72 -6.08
N ARG A 134 -18.65 5.69 -6.98
CA ARG A 134 -19.88 6.36 -7.38
C ARG A 134 -20.10 6.04 -8.85
N CYS A 135 -21.12 5.25 -9.15
CA CYS A 135 -21.47 4.87 -10.51
C CYS A 135 -22.86 5.38 -10.85
N SER A 136 -22.96 6.35 -11.76
CA SER A 136 -24.25 6.96 -12.16
C SER A 136 -25.11 6.06 -13.05
N TRP A 137 -24.54 4.99 -13.61
CA TRP A 137 -25.22 4.10 -14.55
C TRP A 137 -25.47 2.68 -14.00
N TYR A 138 -25.00 2.39 -12.78
CA TYR A 138 -25.16 1.09 -12.14
C TYR A 138 -25.10 1.20 -10.60
N GLU A 139 -26.12 1.85 -10.03
CA GLU A 139 -26.18 2.22 -8.61
C GLU A 139 -26.06 1.00 -7.67
N SER A 140 -26.63 -0.15 -8.04
CA SER A 140 -26.58 -1.37 -7.22
C SER A 140 -25.17 -1.87 -6.97
N VAL A 141 -24.23 -1.72 -7.92
CA VAL A 141 -22.82 -2.09 -7.73
C VAL A 141 -22.11 -1.11 -6.82
N ALA A 142 -22.47 0.18 -6.85
CA ALA A 142 -21.86 1.18 -5.98
C ALA A 142 -22.11 0.90 -4.48
N GLU A 143 -23.21 0.24 -4.15
CA GLU A 143 -23.56 -0.11 -2.76
C GLU A 143 -22.54 -1.07 -2.12
N TYR A 144 -22.04 -2.06 -2.86
CA TYR A 144 -21.20 -3.13 -2.30
C TYR A 144 -19.79 -3.21 -2.87
N SER A 145 -19.51 -2.60 -4.03
CA SER A 145 -18.21 -2.72 -4.67
C SER A 145 -17.17 -1.75 -4.08
N ARG A 146 -15.94 -2.24 -3.93
CA ARG A 146 -14.84 -1.56 -3.24
C ARG A 146 -13.57 -1.53 -4.09
N LEU A 147 -12.76 -0.52 -3.82
CA LEU A 147 -11.46 -0.29 -4.46
C LEU A 147 -10.31 -0.46 -3.49
N ALA A 148 -10.56 -0.13 -2.21
CA ALA A 148 -9.61 -0.37 -1.15
C ALA A 148 -10.34 -0.72 0.14
N TRP A 149 -9.75 -1.63 0.89
CA TRP A 149 -10.28 -2.10 2.17
C TRP A 149 -9.16 -2.65 3.03
N GLN A 150 -9.41 -2.65 4.33
CA GLN A 150 -8.62 -3.36 5.32
C GLN A 150 -9.37 -4.63 5.73
N ARG A 151 -8.62 -5.68 6.07
CA ARG A 151 -9.17 -6.89 6.67
C ARG A 151 -8.24 -7.36 7.78
N LYS A 152 -8.80 -7.71 8.93
CA LYS A 152 -8.03 -8.33 10.02
C LYS A 152 -7.88 -9.82 9.76
N VAL A 153 -6.67 -10.36 9.90
CA VAL A 153 -6.36 -11.77 9.69
C VAL A 153 -5.49 -12.26 10.84
N GLY A 154 -6.06 -13.07 11.72
CA GLY A 154 -5.39 -13.50 12.95
C GLY A 154 -4.95 -12.31 13.81
N LYS A 155 -3.64 -12.20 14.05
CA LYS A 155 -3.02 -11.08 14.77
C LYS A 155 -2.61 -9.93 13.88
N GLY A 156 -2.55 -10.13 12.57
CA GLY A 156 -2.17 -9.13 11.59
C GLY A 156 -3.34 -8.64 10.76
N ALA A 157 -3.02 -8.09 9.59
CA ALA A 157 -3.99 -7.47 8.71
C ALA A 157 -3.52 -7.42 7.26
N VAL A 158 -4.48 -7.29 6.37
CA VAL A 158 -4.28 -7.07 4.94
C VAL A 158 -4.94 -5.75 4.57
N LEU A 159 -4.23 -4.90 3.84
CA LEU A 159 -4.83 -3.83 3.08
C LEU A 159 -4.73 -4.12 1.61
N SER A 160 -5.87 -4.08 0.94
CA SER A 160 -5.92 -4.14 -0.51
C SER A 160 -6.24 -2.78 -1.07
N TYR A 161 -5.54 -2.43 -2.14
CA TYR A 161 -5.75 -1.23 -2.93
C TYR A 161 -5.64 -1.59 -4.40
N PHE A 162 -6.72 -1.46 -5.16
CA PHE A 162 -6.72 -1.75 -6.58
C PHE A 162 -6.53 -0.47 -7.37
N GLY A 163 -5.38 -0.42 -8.05
CA GLY A 163 -4.75 0.77 -8.62
C GLY A 163 -5.65 1.55 -9.56
N LEU A 164 -5.45 2.86 -9.55
CA LEU A 164 -6.44 3.82 -10.01
C LEU A 164 -5.89 4.73 -11.08
N ILE A 165 -6.80 5.25 -11.90
CA ILE A 165 -6.51 6.19 -12.96
C ILE A 165 -6.54 7.60 -12.38
N ASP A 166 -5.46 8.34 -12.60
CA ASP A 166 -5.49 9.80 -12.48
C ASP A 166 -5.62 10.42 -13.87
N PRO A 167 -6.75 11.08 -14.19
CA PRO A 167 -6.95 11.70 -15.50
C PRO A 167 -5.94 12.81 -15.81
N ARG A 168 -5.23 13.34 -14.81
CA ARG A 168 -4.23 14.42 -14.94
C ARG A 168 -2.83 13.90 -15.28
N SER A 169 -2.58 12.60 -15.25
CA SER A 169 -1.24 11.97 -15.35
C SER A 169 -0.53 12.08 -16.72
N GLY A 170 -0.98 12.97 -17.63
CA GLY A 170 -0.24 13.37 -18.83
C GLY A 170 -0.17 12.35 -19.99
N HIS A 171 -0.26 11.04 -19.72
CA HIS A 171 -0.30 10.00 -20.76
C HIS A 171 -1.73 9.70 -21.24
N GLY A 172 -2.46 10.74 -21.65
CA GLY A 172 -3.83 10.61 -22.16
C GLY A 172 -4.89 10.27 -21.09
N GLY A 173 -4.59 10.45 -19.80
CA GLY A 173 -5.57 10.39 -18.71
C GLY A 173 -6.04 9.00 -18.29
N TRP A 174 -5.37 7.92 -18.72
CA TRP A 174 -5.76 6.54 -18.43
C TRP A 174 -4.66 5.71 -17.72
N ALA A 175 -3.56 6.33 -17.30
CA ALA A 175 -2.47 5.64 -16.63
C ALA A 175 -2.74 5.44 -15.13
N THR A 176 -2.29 4.32 -14.58
CA THR A 176 -2.27 4.08 -13.14
C THR A 176 -1.40 5.12 -12.44
N SER A 177 -1.92 5.74 -11.38
CA SER A 177 -1.25 6.82 -10.67
C SER A 177 -0.43 6.31 -9.49
N ASP A 178 0.90 6.34 -9.64
CA ASP A 178 1.83 6.12 -8.52
C ASP A 178 1.61 7.15 -7.42
N VAL A 179 1.24 8.39 -7.76
CA VAL A 179 0.96 9.46 -6.78
C VAL A 179 -0.24 9.09 -5.89
N ALA A 180 -1.32 8.56 -6.48
CA ALA A 180 -2.48 8.13 -5.72
C ALA A 180 -2.16 6.92 -4.84
N ALA A 181 -1.40 5.95 -5.34
CA ALA A 181 -0.96 4.80 -4.57
C ALA A 181 -0.06 5.20 -3.39
N LEU A 182 0.88 6.12 -3.61
CA LEU A 182 1.76 6.64 -2.56
C LEU A 182 1.00 7.46 -1.52
N ALA A 183 0.06 8.32 -1.93
CA ALA A 183 -0.77 9.07 -1.00
C ALA A 183 -1.64 8.13 -0.14
N PHE A 184 -2.19 7.07 -0.75
CA PHE A 184 -2.92 6.04 -0.02
C PHE A 184 -2.02 5.31 1.00
N LEU A 185 -0.83 4.87 0.58
CA LEU A 185 0.12 4.20 1.45
C LEU A 185 0.58 5.09 2.60
N ALA A 186 0.87 6.37 2.33
CA ALA A 186 1.21 7.36 3.34
C ALA A 186 0.12 7.47 4.41
N ASP A 187 -1.11 7.70 3.97
CA ASP A 187 -2.27 7.87 4.85
C ASP A 187 -2.54 6.62 5.69
N VAL A 188 -2.47 5.42 5.09
CA VAL A 188 -2.63 4.14 5.77
C VAL A 188 -1.54 3.91 6.82
N LEU A 189 -0.28 4.22 6.49
CA LEU A 189 0.83 3.99 7.42
C LEU A 189 0.81 4.97 8.58
N GLU A 190 0.42 6.23 8.35
CA GLU A 190 0.25 7.20 9.44
C GLU A 190 -0.91 6.84 10.37
N HIS A 191 -2.01 6.30 9.83
CA HIS A 191 -3.17 5.85 10.60
C HIS A 191 -3.15 4.34 10.87
N ALA A 192 -1.95 3.78 10.96
CA ALA A 192 -1.76 2.35 11.16
C ALA A 192 -2.46 1.82 12.44
N PRO A 193 -2.43 2.51 13.59
CA PRO A 193 -3.15 2.06 14.79
C PRO A 193 -4.67 1.94 14.60
N GLU A 194 -5.30 2.91 13.91
CA GLU A 194 -6.75 2.91 13.62
C GLU A 194 -7.15 1.76 12.70
N LEU A 195 -6.21 1.26 11.90
CA LEU A 195 -6.39 0.17 10.95
C LEU A 195 -5.97 -1.20 11.51
N GLY A 196 -5.55 -1.25 12.78
CA GLY A 196 -5.06 -2.47 13.42
C GLY A 196 -3.77 -3.01 12.80
N LEU A 197 -2.95 -2.13 12.25
CA LEU A 197 -1.64 -2.44 11.69
C LEU A 197 -0.55 -2.29 12.75
N PRO A 198 0.65 -2.88 12.53
CA PRO A 198 1.84 -2.52 13.28
C PRO A 198 2.08 -1.02 13.26
N GLU A 199 2.92 -0.51 14.17
CA GLU A 199 3.31 0.91 14.13
C GLU A 199 4.04 1.25 12.81
N ALA A 200 3.82 2.47 12.32
CA ALA A 200 4.42 3.00 11.12
C ALA A 200 5.96 2.79 11.09
N PRO A 201 6.56 2.62 9.90
CA PRO A 201 8.02 2.70 9.75
C PRO A 201 8.53 4.07 10.22
N THR A 202 9.60 4.09 11.01
CA THR A 202 10.28 5.31 11.46
C THR A 202 10.79 6.18 10.30
N THR A 203 11.02 5.56 9.14
CA THR A 203 11.47 6.23 7.91
C THR A 203 10.35 6.84 7.07
N LEU A 204 9.07 6.68 7.47
CA LEU A 204 7.92 7.21 6.73
C LEU A 204 8.00 8.74 6.63
N ARG A 205 7.86 9.27 5.42
CA ARG A 205 8.06 10.70 5.11
C ARG A 205 7.11 11.18 4.00
N PRO A 206 5.85 11.45 4.34
CA PRO A 206 4.83 11.78 3.33
C PRO A 206 4.89 13.23 2.84
N GLU A 207 5.72 14.09 3.45
CA GLU A 207 5.74 15.53 3.22
C GLU A 207 7.14 16.10 2.93
N MET A 208 8.18 15.27 2.82
CA MET A 208 9.57 15.72 2.72
C MET A 208 10.19 15.36 1.37
N ASP A 209 9.82 16.11 0.34
CA ASP A 209 10.51 16.04 -0.95
C ASP A 209 12.00 16.37 -0.78
N GLY A 210 12.87 15.52 -1.30
CA GLY A 210 14.33 15.70 -1.25
C GLY A 210 15.02 15.09 -0.03
N LEU A 211 14.32 14.63 1.00
CA LEU A 211 14.95 13.92 2.12
C LEU A 211 14.94 12.40 1.89
N CYS A 212 16.11 11.76 1.96
CA CYS A 212 16.23 10.32 1.99
C CYS A 212 16.65 9.85 3.39
N LEU A 213 15.84 9.00 4.00
CA LEU A 213 16.14 8.34 5.27
C LEU A 213 16.38 6.86 5.02
N SER A 214 17.44 6.31 5.60
CA SER A 214 17.72 4.87 5.59
C SER A 214 18.05 4.35 6.98
N GLN A 215 17.41 3.26 7.38
CA GLN A 215 17.53 2.68 8.71
C GLN A 215 18.60 1.59 8.72
N PHE A 216 19.49 1.65 9.72
CA PHE A 216 20.51 0.63 10.00
C PHE A 216 20.32 0.09 11.41
N GLU A 217 21.06 -0.96 11.76
CA GLU A 217 20.99 -1.63 13.07
C GLU A 217 21.21 -0.66 14.25
N ASP A 218 22.16 0.27 14.09
CA ASP A 218 22.57 1.20 15.15
C ASP A 218 22.10 2.65 14.95
N GLY A 219 21.24 2.93 13.96
CA GLY A 219 20.83 4.31 13.71
C GLY A 219 20.12 4.58 12.39
N LEU A 220 20.04 5.86 12.04
CA LEU A 220 19.36 6.37 10.86
C LEU A 220 20.30 7.27 10.06
N LEU A 221 20.46 7.00 8.77
CA LEU A 221 21.15 7.91 7.85
C LEU A 221 20.12 8.88 7.25
N ALA A 222 20.41 10.17 7.30
CA ALA A 222 19.63 11.21 6.64
C ALA A 222 20.46 11.90 5.57
N MET A 223 19.92 11.97 4.35
CA MET A 223 20.52 12.65 3.20
C MET A 223 19.55 13.72 2.69
N ASN A 224 19.97 14.99 2.68
CA ASN A 224 19.15 16.08 2.16
C ASN A 224 19.58 16.45 0.73
N LEU A 225 18.72 16.11 -0.23
CA LEU A 225 18.85 16.41 -1.65
C LEU A 225 18.06 17.66 -2.07
N ALA A 226 17.42 18.36 -1.12
CA ALA A 226 16.78 19.64 -1.37
C ALA A 226 17.79 20.80 -1.28
N ASP A 227 17.40 21.96 -1.81
CA ASP A 227 18.16 23.22 -1.74
C ASP A 227 17.89 24.02 -0.45
N VAL A 228 17.08 23.47 0.46
CA VAL A 228 16.72 24.06 1.75
C VAL A 228 17.02 23.12 2.92
N PRO A 229 17.34 23.63 4.13
CA PRO A 229 17.49 22.80 5.31
C PRO A 229 16.19 22.06 5.66
N LEU A 230 16.30 20.77 6.01
CA LEU A 230 15.17 19.92 6.36
C LEU A 230 15.26 19.41 7.80
N ALA A 231 14.13 19.34 8.49
CA ALA A 231 14.04 18.96 9.90
C ALA A 231 13.63 17.48 10.04
N VAL A 232 14.47 16.68 10.70
CA VAL A 232 14.24 15.24 10.94
C VAL A 232 13.98 15.01 12.41
N ALA A 233 12.88 14.35 12.75
CA ALA A 233 12.62 13.89 14.11
C ALA A 233 13.30 12.53 14.35
N PHE A 234 14.22 12.47 15.32
CA PHE A 234 14.90 11.23 15.71
C PHE A 234 15.22 11.24 17.21
N GLY A 235 14.95 10.14 17.91
CA GLY A 235 15.25 10.01 19.36
C GLY A 235 14.60 11.09 20.24
N GLY A 236 13.40 11.58 19.85
CA GLY A 236 12.70 12.66 20.57
C GLY A 236 13.29 14.06 20.37
N ARG A 237 14.19 14.24 19.40
CA ARG A 237 14.81 15.52 19.04
C ARG A 237 14.54 15.87 17.58
N THR A 238 14.58 17.16 17.27
CA THR A 238 14.57 17.66 15.90
C THR A 238 16.00 17.98 15.47
N ILE A 239 16.45 17.37 14.37
CA ILE A 239 17.79 17.52 13.81
C ILE A 239 17.65 18.22 12.45
N ILE A 240 18.42 19.27 12.23
CA ILE A 240 18.41 20.01 10.97
C ILE A 240 19.51 19.45 10.05
N VAL A 241 19.11 18.93 8.90
CA VAL A 241 20.00 18.43 7.84
C VAL A 241 20.16 19.55 6.81
N GLN A 242 21.37 20.07 6.62
CA GLN A 242 21.59 21.16 5.64
C GLN A 242 21.48 20.61 4.20
N PRO A 243 21.26 21.46 3.19
CA PRO A 243 21.34 21.03 1.79
C PRO A 243 22.64 20.28 1.49
N GLU A 244 22.55 19.19 0.75
CA GLU A 244 23.67 18.33 0.35
C GLU A 244 24.37 17.57 1.49
N ASP A 245 23.90 17.70 2.74
CA ASP A 245 24.44 16.95 3.87
C ASP A 245 24.00 15.47 3.86
N ILE A 246 24.91 14.63 4.35
CA ILE A 246 24.67 13.24 4.72
C ILE A 246 25.07 13.08 6.18
N ILE A 247 24.11 12.84 7.07
CA ILE A 247 24.35 12.69 8.51
C ILE A 247 23.88 11.34 9.03
N ALA A 248 24.70 10.71 9.87
CA ALA A 248 24.32 9.53 10.64
C ALA A 248 23.75 9.96 12.00
N LEU A 249 22.59 9.43 12.35
CA LEU A 249 21.86 9.70 13.58
C LEU A 249 21.90 8.44 14.44
N GLY A 250 22.54 8.51 15.60
CA GLY A 250 22.65 7.45 16.60
C GLY A 250 22.34 7.97 18.00
#